data_AF-A0A3B9NHJ4-F1
#
_entry.id   AF-A0A3B9NHJ4-F1
#
_cell.length_a   1.000
_cell.length_b   1.000
_cell.length_c   1.000
_cell.angle_alpha   90.00
_cell.angle_beta   90.00
_cell.angle_gamma   90.00
#
_symmetry.space_group_name_H-M   'P 1'
#
loop_
_entity.id
_entity.type
_entity.pdbx_description
1 polymer ?
#
loop_
_entity_poly.entity_id
_entity_poly.type
_entity_poly.pdbx_seq_one_letter_code
_entity_poly.pdbx_strand_id
1 'polypeptide(L)' 'NSLPEKQRLVMHLRDVEDYDIDEIGEVLEMGESAVRVNLMRARQKVKEQLTKLFDYETMRIYSDKK' A
#
# COMPACT_ATOMS: atom_id res chain seq x y z
N ASN A 1 -7.60 -9.74 2.62
CA ASN A 1 -7.21 -9.29 1.28
C ASN A 1 -7.85 -7.94 0.97
N SER A 2 -7.18 -6.82 1.27
CA SER A 2 -7.75 -5.45 1.17
C SER A 2 -7.29 -4.65 -0.06
N LEU A 3 -6.21 -5.09 -0.72
CA LEU A 3 -5.70 -4.49 -1.94
C LEU A 3 -6.07 -5.35 -3.16
N PRO A 4 -6.57 -4.74 -4.25
CA PRO A 4 -6.59 -5.36 -5.57
C PRO A 4 -5.23 -5.92 -5.95
N GLU A 5 -5.22 -7.01 -6.70
CA GLU A 5 -3.99 -7.76 -7.05
C GLU A 5 -2.91 -6.86 -7.69
N LYS A 6 -3.27 -6.07 -8.72
CA LYS A 6 -2.34 -5.16 -9.40
C LYS A 6 -1.73 -4.11 -8.46
N GLN A 7 -2.51 -3.59 -7.51
CA GLN A 7 -2.01 -2.63 -6.52
C GLN A 7 -1.02 -3.27 -5.55
N ARG A 8 -1.30 -4.51 -5.14
CA ARG A 8 -0.42 -5.29 -4.27
C ARG A 8 0.90 -5.63 -4.97
N LEU A 9 0.84 -6.11 -6.21
CA LEU A 9 2.04 -6.45 -6.99
C LEU A 9 2.92 -5.22 -7.21
N VAL A 10 2.35 -4.12 -7.68
CA VAL A 10 3.11 -2.87 -7.90
C VAL A 10 3.77 -2.38 -6.61
N MET A 11 3.05 -2.43 -5.48
CA MET A 11 3.61 -2.02 -4.19
C MET A 11 4.70 -2.97 -3.71
N HIS A 12 4.56 -4.29 -3.90
CA HIS A 12 5.60 -5.24 -3.52
C HIS A 12 6.87 -5.03 -4.35
N LEU A 13 6.74 -4.96 -5.67
CA LEU A 13 7.89 -4.74 -6.56
C LEU A 13 8.60 -3.41 -6.26
N ARG A 14 7.86 -2.34 -5.96
CA ARG A 14 8.48 -1.04 -5.66
C ARG A 14 8.98 -0.88 -4.23
N ASP A 15 8.17 -1.24 -3.24
CA ASP A 15 8.44 -0.88 -1.84
C ASP A 15 9.17 -2.00 -1.07
N VAL A 16 9.28 -3.20 -1.65
CA VAL A 16 9.98 -4.35 -1.04
C VAL A 16 11.18 -4.77 -1.89
N GLU A 17 10.99 -4.94 -3.19
CA GLU A 17 12.04 -5.40 -4.11
C GLU A 17 12.84 -4.25 -4.75
N ASP A 18 12.42 -2.99 -4.53
CA ASP A 18 13.07 -1.75 -4.99
C ASP A 18 13.25 -1.61 -6.52
N TYR A 19 12.34 -2.20 -7.31
CA TYR A 19 12.34 -2.06 -8.78
C TYR A 19 11.96 -0.64 -9.21
N ASP A 20 12.48 -0.19 -10.35
CA ASP A 20 12.08 1.07 -10.97
C ASP A 20 10.73 1.02 -11.68
N ILE A 21 10.09 2.19 -11.85
CA ILE A 21 8.69 2.27 -12.30
C ILE A 21 8.54 1.77 -13.75
N ASP A 22 9.55 2.01 -14.58
CA ASP A 22 9.68 1.50 -15.94
C ASP A 22 9.88 -0.03 -15.93
N GLU A 23 10.79 -0.56 -15.11
CA GLU A 23 11.00 -2.01 -14.96
C GLU A 23 9.71 -2.73 -14.52
N ILE A 24 8.97 -2.15 -13.56
CA ILE A 24 7.67 -2.68 -13.13
C ILE A 24 6.65 -2.64 -14.27
N GLY A 25 6.68 -1.60 -15.10
CA GLY A 25 5.82 -1.48 -16.28
C GLY A 25 6.08 -2.59 -17.29
N GLU A 26 7.35 -2.92 -17.53
CA GLU A 26 7.76 -4.03 -18.39
C GLU A 26 7.33 -5.39 -17.81
N VAL A 27 7.62 -5.65 -16.53
CA VAL A 27 7.31 -6.92 -15.85
C VAL A 27 5.81 -7.20 -15.80
N LEU A 28 4.98 -6.17 -15.60
CA LEU A 28 3.53 -6.30 -15.44
C LEU A 28 2.74 -5.96 -16.72
N GLU A 29 3.43 -5.75 -17.84
CA GLU A 29 2.85 -5.35 -19.13
C GLU A 29 1.85 -4.19 -18.99
N MET A 30 2.25 -3.14 -18.26
CA MET A 30 1.43 -1.96 -18.03
C MET A 30 2.20 -0.66 -18.24
N GLY A 31 1.51 0.36 -18.76
CA GLY A 31 2.14 1.68 -18.90
C GLY A 31 2.51 2.29 -17.55
N GLU A 32 3.65 2.98 -17.48
CA GLU A 32 4.16 3.57 -16.23
C GLU A 32 3.14 4.46 -15.49
N SER A 33 2.29 5.19 -16.22
CA SER A 33 1.22 6.00 -15.62
C SER A 33 0.24 5.15 -14.82
N ALA A 34 -0.07 3.93 -15.30
CA ALA A 34 -0.89 2.98 -14.57
C ALA A 34 -0.14 2.41 -13.36
N VAL A 35 1.17 2.14 -13.47
CA VAL A 35 2.01 1.74 -12.33
C VAL A 35 1.94 2.79 -11.22
N ARG A 36 2.21 4.06 -11.54
CA ARG A 36 2.18 5.17 -10.57
C ARG A 36 0.81 5.31 -9.88
N VAL A 37 -0.29 5.21 -10.63
CA VAL A 37 -1.64 5.28 -10.06
C VAL A 37 -1.94 4.09 -9.16
N ASN A 38 -1.55 2.86 -9.57
CA ASN A 38 -1.75 1.67 -8.73
C ASN A 38 -0.91 1.75 -7.45
N LEU A 39 0.35 2.18 -7.53
CA LEU A 39 1.22 2.37 -6.38
C LEU A 39 0.66 3.40 -5.39
N MET A 40 0.22 4.56 -5.90
CA MET A 40 -0.39 5.60 -5.08
C MET A 40 -1.61 5.08 -4.32
N ARG A 41 -2.52 4.38 -5.00
CA ARG A 41 -3.72 3.80 -4.40
C ARG A 41 -3.38 2.72 -3.37
N ALA A 42 -2.37 1.89 -3.66
CA ALA A 42 -1.90 0.86 -2.75
C ALA A 42 -1.39 1.48 -1.44
N ARG A 43 -0.47 2.44 -1.54
CA ARG A 43 0.12 3.15 -0.39
C ARG A 43 -0.93 3.91 0.42
N GLN A 44 -1.86 4.59 -0.25
CA GLN A 44 -2.96 5.28 0.43
C GLN A 44 -3.80 4.30 1.26
N LYS A 45 -4.18 3.17 0.67
CA LYS A 45 -4.99 2.16 1.35
C LYS A 45 -4.26 1.56 2.55
N VAL A 46 -2.97 1.23 2.40
CA VAL A 46 -2.15 0.71 3.50
C VAL A 46 -2.04 1.74 4.63
N LYS A 47 -1.77 3.01 4.30
CA LYS A 47 -1.72 4.10 5.28
C LYS A 47 -3.03 4.20 6.05
N GLU A 48 -4.17 4.22 5.37
CA GLU A 48 -5.49 4.28 6.02
C GLU A 48 -5.74 3.10 6.96
N GLN A 49 -5.31 1.88 6.58
CA GLN A 49 -5.45 0.70 7.43
C GLN A 49 -4.58 0.78 8.68
N LEU A 50 -3.32 1.23 8.54
CA LEU A 50 -2.40 1.41 9.66
C LEU A 50 -2.89 2.50 10.61
N THR A 51 -3.34 3.65 10.09
CA THR A 51 -3.91 4.73 10.91
C THR A 51 -5.08 4.22 11.74
N LYS A 52 -6.04 3.51 11.13
CA LYS A 52 -7.19 2.94 11.88
C LYS A 52 -6.77 1.97 12.97
N LEU A 53 -5.75 1.15 12.71
CA LEU A 53 -5.22 0.22 13.70
C LEU A 53 -4.60 0.98 14.89
N PHE A 54 -3.75 1.96 14.61
CA PHE A 54 -3.12 2.78 15.65
C PHE A 54 -4.16 3.59 16.44
N ASP A 55 -5.17 4.16 15.78
CA ASP A 55 -6.25 4.87 16.45
C ASP A 55 -7.02 3.93 17.39
N TYR A 56 -7.32 2.71 16.95
CA TYR A 56 -7.98 1.69 17.76
C TYR A 56 -7.16 1.28 18.98
N GLU A 57 -5.87 0.99 18.80
CA GLU A 57 -4.96 0.64 19.90
C GLU A 57 -4.82 1.79 20.90
N THR A 58 -4.69 3.01 20.39
CA THR A 58 -4.61 4.23 21.20
C THR A 58 -5.86 4.38 22.07
N MET A 59 -7.05 4.28 21.47
CA MET A 59 -8.33 4.37 22.20
C MET A 59 -8.48 3.26 23.26
N ARG A 60 -8.06 2.03 22.94
CA ARG A 60 -8.07 0.91 23.89
C ARG A 60 -7.17 1.18 25.10
N ILE A 61 -5.93 1.63 24.88
CA ILE A 61 -4.99 1.94 25.95
C ILE A 61 -5.55 3.02 26.90
N TYR A 62 -6.22 4.05 26.36
CA TYR A 62 -6.82 5.08 27.19
C TYR A 62 -8.07 4.59 27.94
N SER A 63 -8.84 3.67 27.36
CA SER A 63 -10.01 3.07 28.01
C SER A 63 -9.62 2.16 29.18
N ASP A 64 -8.54 1.38 29.04
CA ASP A 64 -8.07 0.43 30.07
C ASP A 64 -7.39 1.14 31.27
N LYS A 65 -7.11 2.45 31.17
CA LYS A 65 -6.52 3.28 32.23
C LYS A 65 -7.54 4.00 33.12
N LYS A 66 -8.85 3.90 32.83
CA LYS A 66 -9.95 4.42 33.67
C LYS A 66 -10.49 3.33 34.58
#